data_AF-A0A9N8YKQ1-F1
#
_entry.id   AF-A0A9N8YKQ1-F1
#
_cell.length_a   1.000
_cell.length_b   1.000
_cell.length_c   1.000
_cell.angle_alpha   90.00
_cell.angle_beta   90.00
_cell.angle_gamma   90.00
#
_symmetry.space_group_name_H-M   'P 1'
#
loop_
_entity.id
_entity.type
_entity.pdbx_description
1 polymer ?
#
loop_
_entity_poly.entity_id
_entity_poly.type
_entity_poly.pdbx_seq_one_letter_code
_entity_poly.pdbx_strand_id
1 'polypeptide(L)'
;MSSIIKNKKLHNVIKNIFKSQGHILTQSYAQRATQDTSLDDTGHDWSKSFYGLSLQPFPKEAIEILLKPVDPDDVECKPDGMIYLPEIKYRRILNLAFGPGGWGLAPRGENSVSPRNISREYALVCLGRLVSVARGEQEYFEPSGLATAAEGAKSNALMRCCKDLGIASELWDPRYVREFKNRYCEDIVVEHVTKKMRKKIWKRKDTPVEYPFKMM
;
A
#
# COMPACT_ATOMS: atom_id res chain seq x y z
N MET A 1 -35.58 -69.64 14.81
CA MET A 1 -35.53 -69.26 16.25
C MET A 1 -34.25 -68.47 16.47
N SER A 2 -34.34 -67.14 16.51
CA SER A 2 -34.32 -66.34 17.75
C SER A 2 -32.92 -66.34 18.40
N SER A 3 -32.20 -65.24 18.65
CA SER A 3 -32.68 -63.90 18.98
C SER A 3 -31.65 -62.84 18.59
N ILE A 4 -32.13 -61.81 17.89
CA ILE A 4 -31.50 -60.51 17.79
C ILE A 4 -31.87 -59.78 19.10
N ILE A 5 -30.98 -59.81 20.10
CA ILE A 5 -31.07 -58.88 21.22
C ILE A 5 -30.28 -57.63 20.82
N LYS A 6 -31.01 -56.70 20.19
CA LYS A 6 -30.60 -55.31 19.98
C LYS A 6 -30.23 -54.72 21.32
N ASN A 7 -28.94 -54.54 21.57
CA ASN A 7 -28.45 -53.87 22.77
C ASN A 7 -28.71 -52.35 22.63
N LYS A 8 -29.96 -51.94 22.88
CA LYS A 8 -30.42 -50.54 22.87
C LYS A 8 -29.56 -49.64 23.78
N LYS A 9 -28.93 -50.21 24.82
CA LYS A 9 -27.99 -49.50 25.69
C LYS A 9 -26.74 -49.06 24.93
N LEU A 10 -26.12 -49.93 24.13
CA LEU A 10 -24.88 -49.59 23.40
C LEU A 10 -25.15 -48.54 22.31
N HIS A 11 -26.29 -48.66 21.61
CA HIS A 11 -26.67 -47.70 20.58
C HIS A 11 -27.03 -46.31 21.15
N ASN A 12 -27.63 -46.26 22.35
CA ASN A 12 -27.90 -45.00 23.05
C ASN A 12 -26.62 -44.38 23.65
N VAL A 13 -25.67 -45.19 24.11
CA VAL A 13 -24.35 -44.73 24.57
C VAL A 13 -23.57 -44.10 23.41
N ILE A 14 -23.53 -44.76 22.25
CA ILE A 14 -22.86 -44.22 21.06
C ILE A 14 -23.54 -42.93 20.58
N LYS A 15 -24.88 -42.88 20.52
CA LYS A 15 -25.61 -41.64 20.18
C LYS A 15 -25.35 -40.49 21.16
N ASN A 16 -25.25 -40.77 22.46
CA ASN A 16 -24.94 -39.75 23.47
C ASN A 16 -23.47 -39.28 23.39
N ILE A 17 -22.53 -40.16 23.04
CA ILE A 17 -21.12 -39.79 22.80
C ILE A 17 -20.99 -38.91 21.55
N PHE A 18 -21.71 -39.24 20.45
CA PHE A 18 -21.73 -38.37 19.25
C PHE A 18 -22.43 -37.03 19.50
N LYS A 19 -23.48 -36.99 20.34
CA LYS A 19 -24.16 -35.73 20.72
C LYS A 19 -23.31 -34.87 21.64
N SER A 20 -22.59 -35.46 22.60
CA SER A 20 -21.69 -34.72 23.49
C SER A 20 -20.45 -34.22 22.75
N GLN A 21 -19.84 -35.03 21.88
CA GLN A 21 -18.71 -34.60 21.04
C GLN A 21 -19.12 -33.56 20.00
N GLY A 22 -20.33 -33.63 19.44
CA GLY A 22 -20.87 -32.58 18.56
C GLY A 22 -21.06 -31.24 19.28
N HIS A 23 -21.48 -31.27 20.56
CA HIS A 23 -21.61 -30.08 21.41
C HIS A 23 -20.26 -29.52 21.88
N ILE A 24 -19.28 -30.40 22.15
CA ILE A 24 -17.90 -30.01 22.55
C ILE A 24 -17.14 -29.45 21.34
N LEU A 25 -17.33 -30.01 20.14
CA LEU A 25 -16.72 -29.49 18.91
C LEU A 25 -17.34 -28.14 18.50
N THR A 26 -18.66 -27.98 18.60
CA THR A 26 -19.31 -26.68 18.34
C THR A 26 -19.02 -25.63 19.41
N GLN A 27 -18.88 -26.01 20.69
CA GLN A 27 -18.37 -25.10 21.73
C GLN A 27 -16.90 -24.75 21.50
N SER A 28 -16.05 -25.68 21.05
CA SER A 28 -14.65 -25.37 20.74
C SER A 28 -14.47 -24.48 19.50
N TYR A 29 -15.38 -24.56 18.52
CA TYR A 29 -15.40 -23.66 17.36
C TYR A 29 -16.02 -22.30 17.71
N ALA A 30 -17.05 -22.25 18.56
CA ALA A 30 -17.62 -21.01 19.08
C ALA A 30 -16.65 -20.28 20.06
N GLN A 31 -15.84 -21.02 20.80
CA GLN A 31 -14.77 -20.50 21.67
C GLN A 31 -13.48 -20.15 20.91
N ARG A 32 -13.29 -20.63 19.67
CA ARG A 32 -12.18 -20.19 18.78
C ARG A 32 -12.54 -18.99 17.92
N ALA A 33 -13.82 -18.64 17.79
CA ALA A 33 -14.27 -17.40 17.15
C ALA A 33 -14.20 -16.18 18.09
N THR A 34 -13.72 -16.36 19.32
CA THR A 34 -13.46 -15.32 20.32
C THR A 34 -12.05 -15.51 20.91
N GLN A 35 -11.04 -15.68 20.06
CA GLN A 35 -9.71 -15.23 20.42
C GLN A 35 -9.62 -13.75 20.09
N ASP A 36 -10.17 -12.97 21.04
CA ASP A 36 -9.81 -11.59 21.20
C ASP A 36 -8.29 -11.49 21.17
N THR A 37 -7.86 -10.63 20.26
CA THR A 37 -6.52 -10.13 20.12
C THR A 37 -6.08 -9.66 21.49
N SER A 38 -5.07 -10.28 22.07
CA SER A 38 -4.37 -9.70 23.21
C SER A 38 -3.64 -8.46 22.70
N LEU A 39 -4.38 -7.36 22.63
CA LEU A 39 -3.87 -6.02 22.42
C LEU A 39 -3.03 -5.68 23.66
N ASP A 40 -1.83 -5.13 23.45
CA ASP A 40 -1.13 -4.39 24.49
C ASP A 40 -2.10 -3.37 25.11
N ASP A 41 -1.98 -3.07 26.41
CA ASP A 41 -2.96 -2.33 27.22
C ASP A 41 -3.20 -0.86 26.77
N THR A 42 -2.62 -0.41 25.65
CA THR A 42 -3.03 0.79 24.90
C THR A 42 -2.86 0.65 23.38
N GLY A 43 -2.78 -0.57 22.84
CA GLY A 43 -2.48 -0.87 21.44
C GLY A 43 -3.70 -0.70 20.54
N HIS A 44 -3.72 0.35 19.72
CA HIS A 44 -4.80 0.56 18.76
C HIS A 44 -4.70 -0.40 17.56
N ASP A 45 -5.81 -1.04 17.20
CA ASP A 45 -5.92 -1.79 15.94
C ASP A 45 -5.90 -0.81 14.74
N TRP A 46 -4.73 -0.58 14.17
CA TRP A 46 -4.54 0.31 13.02
C TRP A 46 -5.29 -0.13 11.75
N SER A 47 -5.80 -1.37 11.69
CA SER A 47 -6.62 -1.83 10.57
C SER A 47 -7.97 -1.09 10.48
N LYS A 48 -8.42 -0.47 11.59
CA LYS A 48 -9.72 0.21 11.71
C LYS A 48 -9.66 1.54 12.46
N SER A 49 -8.68 1.73 13.33
CA SER A 49 -8.57 2.89 14.22
C SER A 49 -8.38 4.22 13.48
N PHE A 50 -8.91 5.29 14.07
CA PHE A 50 -8.67 6.69 13.71
C PHE A 50 -7.92 7.47 14.80
N TYR A 51 -7.28 6.75 15.73
CA TYR A 51 -6.61 7.34 16.88
C TYR A 51 -5.56 8.39 16.50
N GLY A 52 -5.59 9.53 17.20
CA GLY A 52 -4.64 10.63 17.04
C GLY A 52 -4.82 11.47 15.77
N LEU A 53 -5.78 11.13 14.89
CA LEU A 53 -6.09 11.92 13.70
C LEU A 53 -6.57 13.32 14.11
N SER A 54 -5.97 14.36 13.52
CA SER A 54 -6.32 15.76 13.77
C SER A 54 -6.22 16.21 15.25
N LEU A 55 -5.46 15.50 16.10
CA LEU A 55 -5.35 15.83 17.51
C LEU A 55 -4.49 17.08 17.76
N GLN A 56 -3.35 17.20 17.09
CA GLN A 56 -2.41 18.33 17.23
C GLN A 56 -1.44 18.41 16.04
N PRO A 57 -0.75 19.53 15.78
CA PRO A 57 0.34 19.58 14.80
C PRO A 57 1.54 18.70 15.21
N PHE A 58 2.45 18.40 14.26
CA PHE A 58 3.75 17.78 14.56
C PHE A 58 4.72 18.82 15.16
N PRO A 59 5.85 18.40 15.77
CA PRO A 59 6.92 19.31 16.19
C PRO A 59 7.40 20.19 15.02
N LYS A 60 7.84 21.41 15.33
CA LYS A 60 8.22 22.41 14.31
C LYS A 60 9.35 21.90 13.41
N GLU A 61 10.31 21.20 14.00
CA GLU A 61 11.47 20.63 13.32
C GLU A 61 11.05 19.60 12.26
N ALA A 62 10.03 18.78 12.56
CA ALA A 62 9.46 17.85 11.59
C ALA A 62 8.69 18.59 10.49
N ILE A 63 7.90 19.61 10.86
CA ILE A 63 7.14 20.43 9.89
C ILE A 63 8.07 21.10 8.88
N GLU A 64 9.18 21.68 9.33
CA GLU A 64 10.18 22.32 8.46
C GLU A 64 10.76 21.34 7.41
N ILE A 65 10.99 20.08 7.80
CA ILE A 65 11.45 19.04 6.88
C ILE A 65 10.35 18.63 5.89
N LEU A 66 9.13 18.40 6.39
CA LEU A 66 8.00 17.92 5.58
C LEU A 66 7.56 18.93 4.51
N LEU A 67 7.62 20.22 4.84
CA LEU A 67 7.20 21.31 3.96
C LEU A 67 8.33 21.87 3.09
N LYS A 68 9.54 21.28 3.18
CA LYS A 68 10.67 21.71 2.35
C LYS A 68 10.33 21.50 0.86
N PRO A 69 10.61 22.49 -0.02
CA PRO A 69 10.48 22.32 -1.46
C PRO A 69 11.31 21.14 -1.95
N VAL A 70 10.78 20.43 -2.94
CA VAL A 70 11.43 19.31 -3.61
C VAL A 70 12.58 19.84 -4.46
N ASP A 71 13.70 19.14 -4.41
CA ASP A 71 14.83 19.39 -5.29
C ASP A 71 14.43 19.05 -6.74
N PRO A 72 14.49 19.99 -7.70
CA PRO A 72 14.15 19.71 -9.09
C PRO A 72 14.94 18.55 -9.72
N ASP A 73 16.15 18.27 -9.22
CA ASP A 73 16.98 17.16 -9.69
C ASP A 73 16.48 15.79 -9.20
N ASP A 74 15.61 15.77 -8.19
CA ASP A 74 14.98 14.55 -7.68
C ASP A 74 13.66 14.21 -8.38
N VAL A 75 13.13 15.11 -9.21
CA VAL A 75 11.83 14.96 -9.88
C VAL A 75 12.01 14.29 -11.25
N GLU A 76 11.33 13.18 -11.47
CA GLU A 76 11.40 12.42 -12.71
C GLU A 76 10.25 12.75 -13.66
N CYS A 77 10.45 12.46 -14.95
CA CYS A 77 9.43 12.64 -15.97
C CYS A 77 9.12 11.32 -16.69
N LYS A 78 7.86 10.89 -16.64
CA LYS A 78 7.39 9.72 -17.37
C LYS A 78 7.26 10.00 -18.87
N PRO A 79 7.29 8.97 -19.72
CA PRO A 79 7.08 9.10 -21.17
C PRO A 79 5.76 9.75 -21.61
N ASP A 80 4.73 9.73 -20.75
CA ASP A 80 3.44 10.41 -20.97
C ASP A 80 3.47 11.90 -20.59
N GLY A 81 4.56 12.37 -19.98
CA GLY A 81 4.76 13.74 -19.55
C GLY A 81 4.28 14.05 -18.14
N MET A 82 3.88 13.04 -17.36
CA MET A 82 3.61 13.16 -15.93
C MET A 82 4.94 13.26 -15.17
N ILE A 83 5.06 14.27 -14.32
CA ILE A 83 6.21 14.39 -13.41
C ILE A 83 5.90 13.68 -12.08
N TYR A 84 6.92 13.13 -11.43
CA TYR A 84 6.75 12.45 -10.14
C TYR A 84 8.03 12.49 -9.32
N LEU A 85 7.87 12.44 -7.99
CA LEU A 85 8.99 12.20 -7.09
C LEU A 85 9.14 10.68 -6.89
N PRO A 86 10.33 10.09 -7.06
CA PRO A 86 10.55 8.67 -6.79
C PRO A 86 10.22 8.29 -5.34
N GLU A 87 9.62 7.11 -5.15
CA GLU A 87 9.14 6.60 -3.86
C GLU A 87 10.18 6.68 -2.73
N ILE A 88 11.44 6.36 -3.05
CA ILE A 88 12.55 6.38 -2.08
C ILE A 88 12.73 7.76 -1.43
N LYS A 89 12.41 8.85 -2.15
CA LYS A 89 12.54 10.21 -1.64
C LYS A 89 11.52 10.50 -0.54
N TYR A 90 10.28 10.04 -0.69
CA TYR A 90 9.27 10.13 0.37
C TYR A 90 9.73 9.41 1.65
N ARG A 91 10.27 8.19 1.53
CA ARG A 91 10.79 7.45 2.69
C ARG A 91 11.95 8.17 3.38
N ARG A 92 12.85 8.78 2.61
CA ARG A 92 13.97 9.58 3.15
C ARG A 92 13.44 10.81 3.90
N ILE A 93 12.45 11.51 3.35
CA ILE A 93 11.82 12.66 4.01
C ILE A 93 11.15 12.23 5.33
N LEU A 94 10.41 11.12 5.34
CA LEU A 94 9.81 10.58 6.56
C LEU A 94 10.85 10.16 7.60
N ASN A 95 11.94 9.51 7.17
CA ASN A 95 13.04 9.15 8.07
C ASN A 95 13.75 10.38 8.64
N LEU A 96 13.90 11.45 7.86
CA LEU A 96 14.47 12.71 8.34
C LEU A 96 13.51 13.42 9.31
N ALA A 97 12.21 13.45 9.01
CA ALA A 97 11.21 14.17 9.81
C ALA A 97 10.87 13.45 11.13
N PHE A 98 10.79 12.11 11.12
CA PHE A 98 10.28 11.32 12.24
C PHE A 98 11.28 10.31 12.81
N GLY A 99 12.38 10.05 12.11
CA GLY A 99 13.32 8.98 12.45
C GLY A 99 12.87 7.59 11.98
N PRO A 100 13.80 6.66 11.71
CA PRO A 100 13.48 5.25 11.51
C PRO A 100 12.72 4.68 12.71
N GLY A 101 11.60 3.99 12.47
CA GLY A 101 10.70 3.49 13.52
C GLY A 101 9.68 4.52 14.02
N GLY A 102 9.84 5.81 13.69
CA GLY A 102 8.89 6.87 14.02
C GLY A 102 7.69 6.95 13.08
N TRP A 103 7.62 6.12 12.05
CA TRP A 103 6.50 6.06 11.11
C TRP A 103 6.31 4.64 10.55
N GLY A 104 5.12 4.36 10.02
CA GLY A 104 4.81 3.08 9.39
C GLY A 104 3.54 3.13 8.56
N LEU A 105 3.40 2.16 7.64
CA LEU A 105 2.16 1.89 6.93
C LEU A 105 1.49 0.65 7.51
N ALA A 106 0.31 0.84 8.09
CA ALA A 106 -0.54 -0.24 8.55
C ALA A 106 -1.49 -0.66 7.42
N PRO A 107 -1.51 -1.93 7.02
CA PRO A 107 -2.50 -2.42 6.06
C PRO A 107 -3.92 -2.34 6.65
N ARG A 108 -4.88 -1.88 5.83
CA ARG A 108 -6.30 -1.83 6.18
C ARG A 108 -7.12 -2.69 5.22
N GLY A 109 -8.01 -3.49 5.78
CA GLY A 109 -8.84 -4.42 5.03
C GLY A 109 -8.06 -5.51 4.28
N GLU A 110 -8.80 -6.30 3.50
CA GLU A 110 -8.27 -7.34 2.63
C GLU A 110 -7.75 -6.78 1.31
N ASN A 111 -6.87 -7.53 0.65
CA ASN A 111 -6.45 -7.23 -0.71
C ASN A 111 -7.63 -7.44 -1.66
N SER A 112 -7.95 -6.43 -2.46
CA SER A 112 -8.79 -6.61 -3.64
C SER A 112 -7.88 -7.02 -4.80
N VAL A 113 -7.94 -8.30 -5.16
CA VAL A 113 -7.13 -8.88 -6.23
C VAL A 113 -8.03 -9.18 -7.43
N SER A 114 -7.69 -8.60 -8.56
CA SER A 114 -8.24 -8.93 -9.88
C SER A 114 -7.14 -9.53 -10.75
N PRO A 115 -7.43 -10.22 -11.85
CA PRO A 115 -6.41 -10.92 -12.65
C PRO A 115 -5.23 -10.08 -13.14
N ARG A 116 -5.34 -8.74 -13.15
CA ARG A 116 -4.30 -7.80 -13.61
C ARG A 116 -3.98 -6.68 -12.64
N ASN A 117 -4.60 -6.62 -11.47
CA ASN A 117 -4.42 -5.51 -10.52
C ASN A 117 -4.65 -5.97 -9.10
N ILE A 118 -3.79 -5.52 -8.18
CA ILE A 118 -4.00 -5.62 -6.74
C ILE A 118 -4.19 -4.23 -6.16
N SER A 119 -5.17 -4.09 -5.27
CA SER A 119 -5.36 -2.85 -4.50
C SER A 119 -5.64 -3.14 -3.03
N ARG A 120 -5.14 -2.26 -2.16
CA ARG A 120 -5.37 -2.34 -0.72
C ARG A 120 -5.34 -0.94 -0.10
N GLU A 121 -6.11 -0.76 0.96
CA GLU A 121 -6.03 0.44 1.78
C GLU A 121 -4.86 0.33 2.77
N TYR A 122 -4.20 1.46 3.03
CA TYR A 122 -3.15 1.58 4.03
C TYR A 122 -3.35 2.85 4.85
N ALA A 123 -3.06 2.77 6.15
CA ALA A 123 -2.97 3.91 7.05
C ALA A 123 -1.50 4.29 7.23
N LEU A 124 -1.16 5.55 6.97
CA LEU A 124 0.10 6.12 7.41
C LEU A 124 -0.04 6.54 8.88
N VAL A 125 0.85 6.00 9.71
CA VAL A 125 0.98 6.31 11.13
C VAL A 125 2.34 6.95 11.33
N CYS A 126 2.38 8.10 12.00
CA CYS A 126 3.63 8.78 12.35
C CYS A 126 3.57 9.16 13.82
N LEU A 127 4.62 8.85 14.59
CA LEU A 127 4.73 9.11 16.03
C LEU A 127 3.49 8.65 16.82
N GLY A 128 2.98 7.45 16.51
CA GLY A 128 1.87 6.82 17.23
C GLY A 128 0.47 7.37 16.91
N ARG A 129 0.31 8.18 15.86
CA ARG A 129 -1.00 8.71 15.44
C ARG A 129 -1.29 8.48 13.96
N LEU A 130 -2.57 8.28 13.66
CA LEU A 130 -3.03 8.23 12.27
C LEU A 130 -2.82 9.58 11.61
N VAL A 131 -2.21 9.55 10.42
CA VAL A 131 -2.00 10.72 9.57
C VAL A 131 -2.98 10.75 8.42
N SER A 132 -3.02 9.67 7.64
CA SER A 132 -3.80 9.59 6.41
C SER A 132 -4.12 8.14 6.09
N VAL A 133 -5.19 7.93 5.34
CA VAL A 133 -5.61 6.64 4.81
C VAL A 133 -5.74 6.77 3.30
N ALA A 134 -5.04 5.91 2.56
CA ALA A 134 -5.12 5.90 1.12
C ALA A 134 -5.14 4.48 0.56
N ARG A 135 -5.84 4.31 -0.56
CA ARG A 135 -5.78 3.09 -1.34
C ARG A 135 -4.61 3.14 -2.31
N GLY A 136 -3.74 2.15 -2.22
CA GLY A 136 -2.69 1.91 -3.19
C GLY A 136 -3.06 0.77 -4.11
N GLU A 137 -2.56 0.83 -5.34
CA GLU A 137 -2.84 -0.16 -6.37
C GLU A 137 -1.61 -0.38 -7.26
N GLN A 138 -1.55 -1.56 -7.88
CA GLN A 138 -0.48 -1.91 -8.78
C GLN A 138 -0.94 -2.99 -9.77
N GLU A 139 -0.74 -2.70 -11.05
CA GLU A 139 -0.97 -3.67 -12.10
C GLU A 139 0.11 -4.76 -12.12
N TYR A 140 -0.30 -5.97 -12.51
CA TYR A 140 0.59 -7.11 -12.74
C TYR A 140 0.10 -7.94 -13.93
N PHE A 141 1.02 -8.62 -14.60
CA PHE A 141 0.71 -9.36 -15.83
C PHE A 141 0.66 -10.87 -15.64
N GLU A 142 1.39 -11.38 -14.65
CA GLU A 142 1.47 -12.81 -14.34
C GLU A 142 1.20 -13.04 -12.85
N PRO A 143 0.53 -14.14 -12.45
CA PRO A 143 0.25 -14.43 -11.04
C PRO A 143 1.52 -14.53 -10.16
N SER A 144 2.64 -14.96 -10.74
CA SER A 144 3.97 -14.97 -10.08
C SER A 144 4.42 -13.59 -9.60
N GLY A 145 3.95 -12.51 -10.26
CA GLY A 145 4.26 -11.12 -9.93
C GLY A 145 3.40 -10.53 -8.81
N LEU A 146 2.46 -11.28 -8.22
CA LEU A 146 1.52 -10.75 -7.24
C LEU A 146 2.22 -10.18 -5.98
N ALA A 147 3.29 -10.82 -5.51
CA ALA A 147 4.03 -10.36 -4.34
C ALA A 147 4.71 -9.00 -4.60
N THR A 148 5.39 -8.87 -5.74
CA THR A 148 6.00 -7.59 -6.16
C THR A 148 4.93 -6.52 -6.36
N ALA A 149 3.78 -6.88 -6.93
CA ALA A 149 2.67 -5.96 -7.10
C ALA A 149 2.08 -5.50 -5.76
N ALA A 150 2.00 -6.38 -4.76
CA ALA A 150 1.54 -6.02 -3.42
C ALA A 150 2.46 -4.97 -2.77
N GLU A 151 3.79 -5.12 -2.91
CA GLU A 151 4.75 -4.10 -2.46
C GLU A 151 4.59 -2.80 -3.26
N GLY A 152 4.39 -2.87 -4.58
CA GLY A 152 4.11 -1.70 -5.41
C GLY A 152 2.84 -0.95 -4.98
N ALA A 153 1.77 -1.67 -4.62
CA ALA A 153 0.53 -1.08 -4.12
C ALA A 153 0.77 -0.39 -2.76
N LYS A 154 1.56 -1.00 -1.87
CA LYS A 154 1.95 -0.38 -0.58
C LYS A 154 2.74 0.91 -0.79
N SER A 155 3.72 0.90 -1.68
CA SER A 155 4.49 2.07 -2.07
C SER A 155 3.62 3.17 -2.70
N ASN A 156 2.64 2.78 -3.54
CA ASN A 156 1.69 3.71 -4.13
C ASN A 156 0.85 4.42 -3.05
N ALA A 157 0.34 3.67 -2.06
CA ALA A 157 -0.39 4.24 -0.94
C ALA A 157 0.46 5.21 -0.11
N LEU A 158 1.74 4.86 0.12
CA LEU A 158 2.67 5.72 0.87
C LEU A 158 2.72 7.13 0.29
N MET A 159 2.95 7.25 -1.01
CA MET A 159 3.08 8.53 -1.70
C MET A 159 1.79 9.35 -1.61
N ARG A 160 0.62 8.69 -1.74
CA ARG A 160 -0.69 9.33 -1.58
C ARG A 160 -0.87 9.88 -0.16
N CYS A 161 -0.59 9.08 0.87
CA CYS A 161 -0.68 9.52 2.26
C CYS A 161 0.30 10.67 2.58
N CYS A 162 1.50 10.66 2.00
CA CYS A 162 2.50 11.70 2.22
C CYS A 162 2.06 13.08 1.72
N LYS A 163 1.08 13.15 0.80
CA LYS A 163 0.51 14.41 0.34
C LYS A 163 -0.17 15.18 1.47
N ASP A 164 -0.84 14.49 2.39
CA ASP A 164 -1.52 15.10 3.54
C ASP A 164 -0.53 15.65 4.59
N LEU A 165 0.73 15.21 4.53
CA LEU A 165 1.84 15.80 5.30
C LEU A 165 2.45 17.04 4.61
N GLY A 166 2.04 17.36 3.39
CA GLY A 166 2.58 18.45 2.58
C GLY A 166 3.78 18.07 1.70
N ILE A 167 4.28 16.84 1.80
CA ILE A 167 5.46 16.38 1.04
C ILE A 167 5.18 16.41 -0.46
N ALA A 168 6.05 17.08 -1.22
CA ALA A 168 5.99 17.17 -2.67
C ALA A 168 4.64 17.67 -3.21
N SER A 169 3.93 18.48 -2.43
CA SER A 169 2.63 19.04 -2.77
C SER A 169 2.67 19.89 -4.05
N GLU A 170 3.79 20.55 -4.33
CA GLU A 170 4.03 21.34 -5.55
C GLU A 170 3.94 20.52 -6.84
N LEU A 171 4.22 19.21 -6.82
CA LEU A 171 4.09 18.35 -8.01
C LEU A 171 2.63 18.18 -8.47
N TRP A 172 1.67 18.64 -7.66
CA TRP A 172 0.24 18.67 -7.98
C TRP A 172 -0.26 20.06 -8.35
N ASP A 173 0.59 21.09 -8.32
CA ASP A 173 0.25 22.44 -8.79
C ASP A 173 0.42 22.52 -10.32
N PRO A 174 -0.66 22.77 -11.10
CA PRO A 174 -0.56 22.92 -12.55
C PRO A 174 0.39 24.04 -13.02
N ARG A 175 0.68 25.05 -12.18
CA ARG A 175 1.68 26.08 -12.48
C ARG A 175 3.09 25.50 -12.37
N TYR A 176 3.42 24.88 -11.23
CA TYR A 176 4.70 24.21 -11.04
C TYR A 176 4.96 23.16 -12.12
N VAL A 177 3.99 22.29 -12.42
CA VAL A 177 4.13 21.24 -13.44
C VAL A 177 4.50 21.83 -14.80
N ARG A 178 3.85 22.93 -15.22
CA ARG A 178 4.16 23.59 -16.50
C ARG A 178 5.55 24.20 -16.50
N GLU A 179 5.91 24.92 -15.44
CA GLU A 179 7.23 25.55 -15.34
C GLU A 179 8.37 24.53 -15.24
N PHE A 180 8.16 23.45 -14.48
CA PHE A 180 9.11 22.35 -14.37
C PHE A 180 9.33 21.70 -15.72
N LYS A 181 8.24 21.34 -16.43
CA LYS A 181 8.35 20.72 -17.76
C LYS A 181 9.07 21.61 -18.75
N ASN A 182 8.78 22.91 -18.79
CA ASN A 182 9.47 23.84 -19.69
C ASN A 182 10.98 23.92 -19.40
N ARG A 183 11.36 23.91 -18.11
CA ARG A 183 12.75 24.01 -17.67
C ARG A 183 13.53 22.70 -17.85
N TYR A 184 12.99 21.59 -17.36
CA TYR A 184 13.73 20.33 -17.17
C TYR A 184 13.31 19.19 -18.09
N CYS A 185 12.17 19.30 -18.78
CA CYS A 185 11.67 18.24 -19.66
C CYS A 185 11.63 18.68 -21.13
N GLU A 186 11.61 17.70 -22.01
CA GLU A 186 11.43 17.90 -23.44
C GLU A 186 10.54 16.78 -24.01
N ASP A 187 9.83 17.10 -25.08
CA ASP A 187 9.16 16.10 -25.90
C ASP A 187 9.99 15.80 -27.14
N ILE A 188 10.25 14.52 -27.37
CA ILE A 188 11.08 14.05 -28.48
C ILE A 188 10.34 12.97 -29.27
N VAL A 189 10.70 12.84 -30.54
CA VAL A 189 10.24 11.73 -31.38
C VAL A 189 11.30 10.63 -31.32
N VAL A 190 10.89 9.46 -30.86
CA VAL A 190 11.75 8.28 -30.78
C VAL A 190 11.28 7.20 -31.74
N GLU A 191 12.23 6.38 -32.20
CA GLU A 191 11.99 5.22 -33.04
C GLU A 191 12.35 3.93 -32.30
N HIS A 192 11.44 2.95 -32.29
CA HIS A 192 11.74 1.62 -31.78
C HIS A 192 12.74 0.92 -32.71
N VAL A 193 13.90 0.49 -32.16
CA VAL A 193 15.04 -0.01 -32.95
C VAL A 193 14.65 -1.17 -33.87
N THR A 194 13.92 -2.17 -33.35
CA THR A 194 13.47 -3.35 -34.11
C THR A 194 12.16 -3.12 -34.90
N LYS A 195 11.12 -2.58 -34.26
CA LYS A 195 9.78 -2.43 -34.87
C LYS A 195 9.66 -1.25 -35.85
N LYS A 196 10.65 -0.35 -35.90
CA LYS A 196 10.64 0.88 -36.72
C LYS A 196 9.41 1.78 -36.50
N MET A 197 8.74 1.59 -35.38
CA MET A 197 7.58 2.38 -34.97
C MET A 197 8.05 3.67 -34.33
N ARG A 198 7.43 4.79 -34.73
CA ARG A 198 7.71 6.12 -34.19
C ARG A 198 6.72 6.47 -33.10
N LYS A 199 7.18 7.09 -32.03
CA LYS A 199 6.33 7.60 -30.95
C LYS A 199 6.89 8.92 -30.44
N LYS A 200 6.00 9.86 -30.10
CA LYS A 200 6.35 11.06 -29.35
C LYS A 200 6.31 10.74 -27.86
N ILE A 201 7.38 11.03 -27.13
CA ILE A 201 7.49 10.80 -25.69
C ILE A 201 8.02 12.04 -24.98
N TRP A 202 7.71 12.18 -23.70
CA TRP A 202 8.39 13.13 -22.81
C TRP A 202 9.58 12.46 -22.12
N LYS A 203 10.62 13.23 -21.82
CA LYS A 203 11.71 12.83 -20.92
C LYS A 203 12.29 14.04 -20.21
N ARG A 204 13.13 13.81 -19.19
CA ARG A 204 14.02 14.89 -18.71
C ARG A 204 15.11 15.18 -19.75
N LYS A 205 15.56 16.42 -19.82
CA LYS A 205 16.58 16.88 -20.80
C LYS A 205 17.96 16.23 -20.56
N ASP A 206 18.30 15.98 -19.30
CA ASP A 206 19.56 15.38 -18.85
C ASP A 206 19.59 13.84 -18.95
N THR A 207 18.44 13.17 -19.13
CA THR A 207 18.39 11.72 -19.29
C THR A 207 18.58 11.30 -20.75
N PRO A 208 19.46 10.34 -21.07
CA PRO A 208 19.58 9.78 -22.41
C PRO A 208 18.34 8.95 -22.78
N VAL A 209 18.12 8.75 -24.08
CA VAL A 209 17.08 7.82 -24.54
C VAL A 209 17.57 6.38 -24.36
N GLU A 210 16.80 5.58 -23.63
CA GLU A 210 17.12 4.18 -23.36
C GLU A 210 16.58 3.23 -24.45
N TYR A 211 17.27 2.10 -24.61
CA TYR A 211 16.79 0.96 -25.41
C TYR A 211 15.42 0.49 -24.89
N PRO A 212 14.44 0.14 -25.74
CA PRO A 212 14.54 -0.17 -27.17
C PRO A 212 14.34 1.02 -28.12
N PHE A 213 14.43 2.25 -27.62
CA PHE A 213 14.22 3.45 -28.41
C PHE A 213 15.54 4.13 -28.77
N LYS A 214 15.54 4.88 -29.87
CA LYS A 214 16.61 5.81 -30.25
C LYS A 214 16.01 7.14 -30.67
N MET A 215 16.77 8.22 -30.49
CA MET A 215 16.43 9.52 -31.07
C MET A 215 16.42 9.41 -32.60
N MET A 216 15.47 10.09 -33.22
CA MET A 216 15.40 10.26 -34.66
C MET A 216 16.15 11.52 -35.09
#